data_AF-A0A653U4T9-F1
#
_entry.id   AF-A0A653U4T9-F1
#
_cell.length_a   1.000
_cell.length_b   1.000
_cell.length_c   1.000
_cell.angle_alpha   90.00
_cell.angle_beta   90.00
_cell.angle_gamma   90.00
#
_symmetry.space_group_name_H-M   'P 1'
#
loop_
_entity.id
_entity.type
_entity.pdbx_description
1 polymer ?
#
loop_
_entity_poly.entity_id
_entity_poly.type
_entity_poly.pdbx_seq_one_letter_code
_entity_poly.pdbx_strand_id
1 'polypeptide(L)'
;MDRKVLMGIVLGVAGAALVAPKVAALLSQREEEDTWQKMDERESVDANQDEAEQGLTQLDSSHRAEWQANGFPQTHAERERLERESVEQYKGKDI
;
A
#
# COMPACT_ATOMS: atom_id res chain seq x y z
N MET A 1 -33.48 -19.04 37.64
CA MET A 1 -32.53 -17.89 37.64
C MET A 1 -31.36 -18.31 36.77
N ASP A 2 -31.43 -18.12 35.45
CA ASP A 2 -30.56 -18.93 34.58
C ASP A 2 -29.69 -18.07 33.67
N ARG A 3 -28.57 -17.69 34.29
CA ARG A 3 -27.19 -17.64 33.80
C ARG A 3 -27.04 -17.66 32.28
N LYS A 4 -27.06 -16.45 31.71
CA LYS A 4 -26.17 -16.13 30.60
C LYS A 4 -24.72 -16.16 31.10
N VAL A 5 -23.83 -16.62 30.23
CA VAL A 5 -22.36 -16.57 30.32
C VAL A 5 -21.71 -17.70 31.14
N LEU A 6 -21.13 -18.70 30.45
CA LEU A 6 -19.67 -18.86 30.36
C LEU A 6 -19.29 -20.13 29.60
N MET A 7 -18.29 -19.97 28.73
CA MET A 7 -17.25 -20.95 28.39
C MET A 7 -17.60 -22.28 27.70
N GLY A 8 -16.99 -22.46 26.53
CA GLY A 8 -16.53 -23.78 26.11
C GLY A 8 -16.68 -24.07 24.63
N ILE A 9 -16.02 -23.31 23.74
CA ILE A 9 -15.71 -23.87 22.42
C ILE A 9 -14.56 -24.86 22.64
N VAL A 10 -14.92 -26.12 22.91
CA VAL A 10 -14.01 -27.26 22.78
C VAL A 10 -14.01 -27.63 21.29
N LEU A 11 -13.15 -26.98 20.51
CA LEU A 11 -12.83 -27.46 19.17
C LEU A 11 -11.78 -28.55 19.32
N GLY A 12 -12.26 -29.78 19.41
CA GLY A 12 -11.43 -30.99 19.47
C GLY A 12 -10.51 -31.07 18.25
N VAL A 13 -9.20 -31.09 18.50
CA VAL A 13 -8.18 -31.43 17.51
C VAL A 13 -8.18 -32.95 17.34
N ALA A 14 -9.04 -33.47 16.48
CA ALA A 14 -8.93 -34.82 15.93
C ALA A 14 -9.83 -34.96 14.71
N GLY A 15 -9.26 -34.89 13.49
CA GLY A 15 -10.03 -35.22 12.29
C GLY A 15 -9.45 -34.73 10.97
N ALA A 16 -8.55 -35.54 10.42
CA ALA A 16 -8.19 -35.73 9.00
C ALA A 16 -8.61 -34.70 7.93
N ALA A 17 -7.58 -34.13 7.30
CA ALA A 17 -7.40 -33.95 5.85
C ALA A 17 -8.66 -34.08 4.96
N LEU A 18 -9.13 -32.95 4.40
CA LEU A 18 -9.74 -32.77 3.05
C LEU A 18 -10.55 -31.45 2.95
N VAL A 19 -10.01 -30.33 3.45
CA VAL A 19 -10.56 -28.97 3.20
C VAL A 19 -9.52 -28.04 2.56
N ALA A 20 -8.47 -28.64 2.00
CA ALA A 20 -7.24 -27.98 1.59
C ALA A 20 -7.43 -26.76 0.66
N PRO A 21 -8.24 -26.77 -0.42
CA PRO A 21 -8.20 -25.65 -1.36
C PRO A 21 -8.77 -24.36 -0.78
N LYS A 22 -9.83 -24.43 0.05
CA LYS A 22 -10.45 -23.23 0.64
C LYS A 22 -9.65 -22.65 1.79
N VAL A 23 -9.00 -23.49 2.60
CA VAL A 23 -8.11 -23.03 3.68
C VAL A 23 -6.80 -22.50 3.10
N ALA A 24 -6.24 -23.16 2.07
CA ALA A 24 -5.06 -22.67 1.35
C ALA A 24 -5.32 -21.33 0.66
N ALA A 25 -6.48 -21.14 0.02
CA ALA A 25 -6.87 -19.86 -0.58
C ALA A 25 -7.02 -18.73 0.46
N LEU A 26 -7.48 -19.07 1.67
CA LEU A 26 -7.59 -18.12 2.79
C LEU A 26 -6.21 -17.77 3.37
N LEU A 27 -5.29 -18.74 3.42
CA LEU A 27 -3.91 -18.53 3.87
C LEU A 27 -3.08 -17.76 2.84
N SER A 28 -3.29 -18.00 1.53
CA SER A 28 -2.59 -17.29 0.46
C SER A 28 -2.98 -15.83 0.35
N GLN A 29 -4.25 -15.48 0.62
CA GLN A 29 -4.68 -14.06 0.65
C GLN A 29 -3.93 -13.24 1.72
N ARG A 30 -3.52 -13.86 2.83
CA ARG A 30 -2.82 -13.17 3.92
C ARG A 30 -1.36 -12.84 3.59
N GLU A 31 -0.73 -13.57 2.67
CA GLU A 31 0.66 -13.32 2.27
C GLU A 31 0.79 -12.12 1.31
N GLU A 32 -0.25 -11.80 0.54
CA GLU A 32 -0.21 -10.67 -0.42
C GLU A 32 -0.33 -9.30 0.27
N GLU A 33 -1.21 -9.13 1.28
CA GLU A 33 -1.32 -7.86 2.05
C GLU A 33 0.01 -7.48 2.72
N ASP A 34 0.72 -8.48 3.22
CA ASP A 34 2.02 -8.34 3.87
C ASP A 34 3.10 -7.81 2.91
N THR A 35 2.96 -8.05 1.60
CA THR A 35 3.99 -7.70 0.60
C THR A 35 3.94 -6.22 0.26
N TRP A 36 2.74 -5.68 0.01
CA TRP A 36 2.56 -4.25 -0.30
C TRP A 36 2.94 -3.35 0.87
N GLN A 37 2.54 -3.71 2.09
CA GLN A 37 2.96 -2.98 3.29
C GLN A 37 4.48 -2.97 3.46
N LYS A 38 5.14 -4.11 3.23
CA LYS A 38 6.61 -4.18 3.31
C LYS A 38 7.30 -3.36 2.22
N MET A 39 6.69 -3.20 1.05
CA MET A 39 7.24 -2.40 -0.04
C MET A 39 7.09 -0.89 0.20
N ASP A 40 6.01 -0.48 0.87
CA ASP A 40 5.75 0.91 1.28
C ASP A 40 6.73 1.38 2.38
N GLU A 41 7.22 0.46 3.21
CA GLU A 41 8.16 0.80 4.29
C GLU A 41 9.64 0.78 3.87
N ARG A 42 9.96 0.24 2.69
CA ARG A 42 11.34 0.09 2.22
C ARG A 42 11.66 1.12 1.15
N GLU A 43 12.87 1.66 1.22
CA GLU A 43 13.39 2.56 0.19
C GLU A 43 13.60 1.84 -1.15
N SER A 44 13.45 2.61 -2.24
CA SER A 44 13.71 2.20 -3.62
C SER A 44 15.10 1.56 -3.77
N VAL A 45 15.17 0.50 -4.57
CA VAL A 45 16.43 -0.20 -4.86
C VAL A 45 17.40 0.70 -5.63
N ASP A 46 16.86 1.65 -6.38
CA ASP A 46 17.62 2.54 -7.26
C ASP A 46 17.93 3.90 -6.64
N ALA A 47 17.60 4.13 -5.35
CA ALA A 47 17.90 5.37 -4.64
C ALA A 47 19.39 5.77 -4.67
N ASN A 48 20.30 4.79 -4.69
CA ASN A 48 21.74 5.05 -4.80
C ASN A 48 22.22 5.34 -6.22
N GLN A 49 21.37 5.13 -7.23
CA GLN A 49 21.72 5.22 -8.65
C GLN A 49 21.03 6.41 -9.32
N ASP A 50 19.82 6.77 -8.90
CA ASP A 50 19.04 7.89 -9.42
C ASP A 50 18.60 8.79 -8.25
N GLU A 51 18.96 10.07 -8.33
CA GLU A 51 18.53 11.09 -7.36
C GLU A 51 16.99 11.21 -7.30
N ALA A 52 16.33 10.90 -8.41
CA ALA A 52 14.88 10.94 -8.51
C ALA A 52 14.21 9.76 -7.76
N GLU A 53 14.96 8.69 -7.46
CA GLU A 53 14.51 7.53 -6.67
C GLU A 53 14.82 7.69 -5.17
N GLN A 54 15.60 8.70 -4.78
CA GLN A 54 15.94 8.94 -3.38
C GLN A 54 14.70 9.34 -2.57
N GLY A 55 14.50 8.66 -1.44
CA GLY A 55 13.34 8.87 -0.59
C GLY A 55 12.01 8.32 -1.16
N LEU A 56 12.01 7.70 -2.33
CA LEU A 56 10.87 6.91 -2.80
C LEU A 56 10.85 5.55 -2.11
N THR A 57 9.66 5.07 -1.80
CA THR A 57 9.48 3.69 -1.36
C THR A 57 9.59 2.74 -2.57
N GLN A 58 9.77 1.44 -2.33
CA GLN A 58 9.73 0.45 -3.43
C GLN A 58 8.36 0.43 -4.10
N LEU A 59 7.30 0.70 -3.34
CA LEU A 59 5.96 0.81 -3.86
C LEU A 59 5.83 2.00 -4.82
N ASP A 60 6.28 3.19 -4.40
CA ASP A 60 6.22 4.41 -5.20
C ASP A 60 7.09 4.30 -6.45
N SER A 61 8.29 3.73 -6.30
CA SER A 61 9.21 3.47 -7.42
C SER A 61 8.54 2.60 -8.50
N SER A 62 7.81 1.55 -8.10
CA SER A 62 7.12 0.66 -9.05
C SER A 62 5.98 1.33 -9.84
N HIS A 63 5.33 2.35 -9.26
CA HIS A 63 4.24 3.10 -9.90
C HIS A 63 4.71 4.39 -10.57
N ARG A 64 5.99 4.74 -10.43
CA ARG A 64 6.57 5.99 -10.91
C ARG A 64 6.27 6.24 -12.38
N ALA A 65 6.48 5.24 -13.24
CA ALA A 65 6.21 5.33 -14.68
C ALA A 65 4.76 5.72 -15.00
N GLU A 66 3.80 5.12 -14.29
CA GLU A 66 2.38 5.44 -14.42
C GLU A 66 2.08 6.87 -13.97
N TRP A 67 2.66 7.29 -12.85
CA TRP A 67 2.49 8.64 -12.34
C TRP A 67 3.06 9.69 -13.30
N GLN A 68 4.23 9.45 -13.93
CA GLN A 68 4.75 10.37 -14.95
C GLN A 68 3.79 10.46 -16.15
N ALA A 69 3.23 9.33 -16.57
CA ALA A 69 2.26 9.29 -17.67
C ALA A 69 0.97 10.07 -17.35
N ASN A 70 0.56 10.07 -16.08
CA ASN A 70 -0.57 10.84 -15.58
C ASN A 70 -0.22 12.32 -15.31
N GLY A 71 1.03 12.74 -15.55
CA GLY A 71 1.48 14.12 -15.40
C GLY A 71 1.90 14.52 -13.99
N PHE A 72 2.13 13.57 -13.09
CA PHE A 72 2.65 13.89 -11.77
C PHE A 72 4.12 14.36 -11.85
N PRO A 73 4.50 15.41 -11.10
CA PRO A 73 5.87 15.94 -11.11
C PRO A 73 6.90 14.90 -10.65
N GLN A 74 8.04 14.87 -11.34
CA GLN A 74 9.14 13.93 -11.08
C GLN A 74 10.19 14.43 -10.09
N THR A 75 10.19 15.74 -9.80
CA THR A 75 11.18 16.37 -8.94
C THR A 75 10.50 17.35 -8.00
N HIS A 76 11.13 17.61 -6.85
CA HIS A 76 10.67 18.65 -5.92
C HIS A 76 10.58 20.03 -6.59
N ALA A 77 11.56 20.38 -7.43
CA ALA A 77 11.57 21.65 -8.15
C ALA A 77 10.39 21.78 -9.12
N GLU A 78 10.06 20.70 -9.84
CA GLU A 78 8.92 20.69 -10.76
C GLU A 78 7.59 20.75 -9.98
N ARG A 79 7.50 20.04 -8.85
CA ARG A 79 6.33 20.11 -7.97
C ARG A 79 6.11 21.53 -7.45
N GLU A 80 7.15 22.18 -6.93
CA GLU A 80 7.08 23.57 -6.44
C GLU A 80 6.73 24.58 -7.55
N ARG A 81 7.16 24.33 -8.78
CA ARG A 81 6.78 25.13 -9.95
C ARG A 81 5.28 24.96 -10.22
N LEU A 82 4.80 23.73 -10.32
CA LEU A 82 3.39 23.42 -10.58
C LEU A 82 2.47 23.92 -9.45
N GLU A 83 2.89 23.82 -8.20
CA GLU A 83 2.16 24.38 -7.05
C GLU A 83 2.02 25.89 -7.18
N ARG A 84 3.11 26.61 -7.50
CA ARG A 84 3.06 28.07 -7.74
C ARG A 84 2.19 28.45 -8.93
N GLU A 85 2.31 27.73 -10.04
CA GLU A 85 1.50 27.95 -11.24
C GLU A 85 0.01 27.72 -10.96
N SER A 86 -0.33 26.65 -10.21
CA SER A 86 -1.71 26.39 -9.81
C SER A 86 -2.27 27.50 -8.90
N VAL A 87 -1.51 27.93 -7.89
CA VAL A 87 -1.93 29.01 -6.99
C VAL A 87 -2.18 30.31 -7.76
N GLU A 88 -1.30 30.68 -8.70
CA GLU A 88 -1.49 31.90 -9.50
C GLU A 88 -2.67 31.76 -10.47
N GLN A 89 -2.89 30.58 -11.05
CA GLN A 89 -4.01 30.31 -11.96
C GLN A 89 -5.39 30.44 -11.29
N TYR A 90 -5.49 30.14 -10.00
CA TYR A 90 -6.74 30.22 -9.21
C TYR A 90 -6.84 31.49 -8.36
N LYS A 91 -5.83 32.36 -8.39
CA LYS A 91 -5.84 33.63 -7.66
C LYS A 91 -6.93 34.57 -8.20
N GLY A 92 -7.90 34.89 -7.36
CA GLY A 92 -9.04 35.74 -7.73
C GLY A 92 -10.15 35.05 -8.53
N LYS A 93 -10.08 33.72 -8.71
CA LYS A 93 -11.24 32.91 -9.07
C LYS A 93 -11.89 32.45 -7.77
N ASP A 94 -12.98 33.09 -7.38
CA ASP A 94 -13.86 32.56 -6.35
C ASP A 94 -14.40 31.21 -6.87
N ILE A 95 -14.01 30.11 -6.21
CA ILE A 95 -14.55 28.77 -6.40
C ILE A 95 -15.65 28.49 -5.38
#